data_AF-A0A4R1BGV1-F1
#
_entry.id   AF-A0A4R1BGV1-F1
#
_cell.length_a   1.000
_cell.length_b   1.000
_cell.length_c   1.000
_cell.angle_alpha   90.00
_cell.angle_beta   90.00
_cell.angle_gamma   90.00
#
_symmetry.space_group_name_H-M   'P 1'
#
loop_
_entity.id
_entity.type
_entity.pdbx_description
1 polymer ?
#
loop_
_entity_poly.entity_id
_entity_poly.type
_entity_poly.pdbx_seq_one_letter_code
_entity_poly.pdbx_strand_id
1 'polypeptide(L)'
;MDLIMIRSRKDGRILYAEQLERLPGESPWEYARRSARRENQLSLRFAGPEYQLLVGWGTGSVEEFLEAHPEYRPPGTARGERRSSG
;
A
#
# COMPACT_ATOMS: atom_id res chain seq x y z
N MET A 1 5.30 11.86 -4.38
CA MET A 1 4.56 10.72 -4.93
C MET A 1 4.01 9.97 -3.75
N ASP A 2 2.74 9.58 -3.81
CA ASP A 2 2.15 8.73 -2.77
C ASP A 2 1.80 7.37 -3.36
N LEU A 3 1.56 6.39 -2.50
CA LEU A 3 1.22 5.03 -2.87
C LEU A 3 -0.08 4.63 -2.19
N ILE A 4 -1.04 4.09 -2.95
CA ILE A 4 -2.25 3.47 -2.41
C ILE A 4 -2.23 1.98 -2.68
N MET A 5 -2.52 1.19 -1.65
CA MET A 5 -2.42 -0.27 -1.72
C MET A 5 -3.63 -0.94 -1.10
N ILE A 6 -3.93 -2.14 -1.59
CA ILE A 6 -4.88 -3.05 -0.95
C ILE A 6 -4.14 -4.28 -0.49
N ARG A 7 -4.23 -4.55 0.81
CA ARG A 7 -3.68 -5.72 1.47
C ARG A 7 -4.78 -6.71 1.80
N SER A 8 -4.54 -7.98 1.51
CA SER A 8 -5.31 -9.11 2.03
C SER A 8 -5.02 -9.27 3.52
N ARG A 9 -6.05 -9.23 4.36
CA ARG A 9 -5.93 -9.52 5.81
C ARG A 9 -5.72 -11.00 6.08
N LYS A 10 -6.13 -11.87 5.16
CA LYS A 10 -6.04 -13.33 5.28
C LYS A 10 -4.59 -13.83 5.27
N ASP A 11 -3.80 -13.36 4.31
CA ASP A 11 -2.42 -13.85 4.07
C ASP A 11 -1.37 -12.71 4.04
N GLY A 12 -1.80 -11.47 4.27
CA GLY A 12 -0.94 -10.30 4.33
C GLY A 12 -0.39 -9.83 3.00
N ARG A 13 -0.82 -10.40 1.88
CA ARG A 13 -0.32 -10.05 0.54
C ARG A 13 -0.88 -8.72 0.05
N ILE A 14 -0.07 -7.95 -0.66
CA ILE A 14 -0.53 -6.79 -1.42
C ILE A 14 -1.19 -7.30 -2.70
N LEU A 15 -2.49 -7.06 -2.83
CA LEU A 15 -3.31 -7.47 -3.97
C LEU A 15 -3.38 -6.38 -5.05
N TYR A 16 -3.18 -5.13 -4.65
CA TYR A 16 -3.24 -3.97 -5.52
C TYR A 16 -2.27 -2.91 -5.01
N ALA A 17 -1.59 -2.23 -5.92
CA ALA A 17 -0.78 -1.05 -5.64
C ALA A 17 -0.89 -0.08 -6.81
N GLU A 18 -1.03 1.20 -6.50
CA GLU A 18 -1.10 2.29 -7.47
C GLU A 18 -0.34 3.48 -6.93
N GLN A 19 0.55 4.03 -7.76
CA GLN A 19 1.23 5.29 -7.46
C GLN A 19 0.30 6.45 -7.79
N LEU A 20 0.22 7.40 -6.88
CA LEU A 20 -0.45 8.68 -7.04
C LEU A 20 0.62 9.75 -7.25
N GLU A 21 0.87 10.06 -8.52
CA GLU A 21 1.73 11.17 -8.91
C GLU A 21 0.93 12.46 -9.06
N ARG A 22 1.58 13.60 -8.81
CA ARG A 22 0.99 14.91 -9.08
C ARG A 22 1.00 15.16 -10.59
N LEU A 23 -0.11 15.64 -11.12
CA LEU A 23 -0.18 16.05 -12.51
C LEU A 23 0.55 17.40 -12.69
N PRO A 24 1.13 17.68 -13.89
CA PRO A 24 1.74 18.97 -14.16
C PRO A 24 0.75 20.12 -13.93
N GLY A 25 1.13 21.09 -13.09
CA GLY A 25 0.29 22.25 -12.74
C GLY A 25 -0.83 21.96 -11.73
N GLU A 26 -0.94 20.74 -11.21
CA GLU A 26 -1.94 20.38 -10.20
C GLU A 26 -1.64 21.06 -8.86
N SER A 27 -2.61 21.78 -8.32
CA SER A 27 -2.50 22.37 -6.99
C SER A 27 -2.52 21.28 -5.90
N PRO A 28 -1.95 21.55 -4.70
CA PRO A 28 -2.03 20.61 -3.59
C PRO A 28 -3.45 20.16 -3.23
N TRP A 29 -4.44 21.05 -3.37
CA TRP A 29 -5.84 20.73 -3.06
C TRP A 29 -6.53 19.88 -4.14
N GLU A 30 -6.21 20.09 -5.42
CA GLU A 30 -6.69 19.22 -6.50
C GLU A 30 -6.13 17.81 -6.35
N TYR A 31 -4.84 17.71 -6.06
CA TYR A 31 -4.18 16.45 -5.76
C TYR A 31 -4.83 15.72 -4.58
N ALA A 32 -5.07 16.43 -3.47
CA ALA A 32 -5.71 15.86 -2.29
C ALA A 32 -7.12 15.34 -2.60
N ARG A 33 -7.95 16.11 -3.32
CA ARG A 33 -9.31 15.69 -3.71
C ARG A 33 -9.29 14.49 -4.64
N ARG A 34 -8.37 14.45 -5.60
CA ARG A 34 -8.23 13.31 -6.54
C ARG A 34 -7.79 12.05 -5.80
N SER A 35 -6.81 12.18 -4.90
CA SER A 35 -6.31 11.08 -4.07
C SER A 35 -7.41 10.53 -3.15
N ALA A 36 -8.13 11.40 -2.45
CA ALA A 36 -9.25 11.00 -1.58
C ALA A 36 -10.41 10.35 -2.37
N ARG A 37 -10.71 10.86 -3.57
CA ARG A 37 -11.70 10.22 -4.46
C ARG A 37 -11.24 8.84 -4.90
N ARG A 38 -9.95 8.68 -5.21
CA ARG A 38 -9.38 7.39 -5.61
C ARG A 38 -9.40 6.39 -4.46
N GLU A 39 -9.05 6.84 -3.25
CA GLU A 39 -9.17 6.06 -2.03
C GLU A 39 -10.60 5.58 -1.81
N ASN A 40 -11.59 6.45 -1.92
CA ASN A 40 -13.00 6.07 -1.77
C ASN A 40 -13.43 5.03 -2.84
N GLN A 41 -13.02 5.20 -4.10
CA GLN A 41 -13.29 4.21 -5.16
C GLN A 41 -12.71 2.84 -4.82
N LEU A 42 -11.49 2.78 -4.31
CA LEU A 42 -10.86 1.52 -3.91
C LEU A 42 -11.53 0.91 -2.67
N SER A 43 -11.89 1.73 -1.68
CA SER A 43 -12.65 1.28 -0.51
C SER A 43 -13.99 0.66 -0.88
N LEU A 44 -14.71 1.24 -1.84
CA LEU A 44 -15.96 0.68 -2.35
C LEU A 44 -15.75 -0.62 -3.15
N ARG A 45 -14.69 -0.67 -3.97
CA ARG A 45 -14.37 -1.85 -4.78
C ARG A 45 -13.90 -3.03 -3.93
N PHE A 46 -13.12 -2.75 -2.89
CA PHE A 46 -12.58 -3.72 -1.95
C PHE A 46 -13.32 -3.64 -0.60
N ALA A 47 -14.64 -3.53 -0.66
CA ALA A 47 -15.48 -3.50 0.52
C ALA A 47 -15.50 -4.89 1.18
N GLY A 48 -14.98 -4.99 2.40
CA GLY A 48 -15.08 -6.21 3.20
C GLY A 48 -13.99 -6.35 4.25
N PRO A 49 -14.23 -7.14 5.30
CA PRO A 49 -13.27 -7.35 6.39
C PRO A 49 -12.04 -8.15 5.97
N GLU A 50 -12.05 -8.74 4.76
CA GLU A 50 -10.92 -9.45 4.17
C GLU A 50 -9.83 -8.51 3.66
N TYR A 51 -10.17 -7.24 3.40
CA TYR A 51 -9.28 -6.27 2.77
C TYR A 51 -8.89 -5.14 3.73
N GLN A 52 -7.72 -4.58 3.50
CA GLN A 52 -7.21 -3.41 4.20
C GLN A 52 -6.65 -2.44 3.18
N LEU A 53 -7.15 -1.22 3.17
CA LEU A 53 -6.56 -0.13 2.42
C LEU A 53 -5.38 0.44 3.21
N LEU A 54 -4.27 0.67 2.52
CA LEU A 54 -3.06 1.28 3.07
C LEU A 54 -2.66 2.46 2.18
N VAL A 55 -2.15 3.52 2.81
CA VAL A 55 -1.65 4.72 2.14
C VAL A 55 -0.21 4.96 2.60
N GLY A 56 0.71 4.97 1.65
CA GLY A 56 2.11 5.35 1.82
C GLY A 56 2.34 6.78 1.34
N TRP A 57 2.37 7.73 2.27
CA TRP A 57 2.65 9.13 1.95
C TRP A 57 4.13 9.34 1.65
N GLY A 58 4.44 9.93 0.50
CA GLY A 58 5.82 10.15 0.06
C GLY A 58 6.56 8.88 -0.40
N THR A 59 5.89 7.73 -0.41
CA THR A 59 6.51 6.44 -0.74
C THR A 59 6.35 6.12 -2.22
N GLY A 60 7.43 5.65 -2.84
CA GLY A 60 7.44 5.35 -4.26
C GLY A 60 7.21 3.89 -4.64
N SER A 61 7.35 2.95 -3.71
CA SER A 61 7.21 1.53 -4.00
C SER A 61 6.65 0.73 -2.83
N VAL A 62 6.11 -0.44 -3.11
CA VAL A 62 5.62 -1.36 -2.06
C VAL A 62 6.78 -1.83 -1.20
N GLU A 63 7.95 -2.05 -1.78
CA GLU A 63 9.18 -2.47 -1.10
C GLU A 63 9.62 -1.43 -0.09
N GLU A 64 9.75 -0.17 -0.50
CA GLU A 64 10.08 0.97 0.37
C GLU A 64 9.05 1.11 1.50
N PHE A 65 7.76 0.98 1.17
CA PHE A 65 6.69 1.02 2.18
C PHE A 65 6.83 -0.09 3.22
N LEU A 66 7.07 -1.33 2.78
CA LEU A 66 7.21 -2.49 3.67
C LEU A 66 8.53 -2.50 4.45
N GLU A 67 9.56 -1.79 3.98
CA GLU A 67 10.77 -1.53 4.75
C GLU A 67 10.52 -0.55 5.90
N ALA A 68 9.78 0.52 5.64
CA ALA A 68 9.38 1.48 6.67
C ALA A 68 8.31 0.92 7.63
N HIS A 69 7.44 0.04 7.14
CA HIS A 69 6.31 -0.53 7.89
C HIS A 69 6.33 -2.07 7.85
N PRO A 70 7.28 -2.71 8.56
CA PRO A 70 7.44 -4.16 8.56
C PRO A 70 6.22 -4.92 9.10
N GLU A 71 5.36 -4.29 9.90
CA GLU A 71 4.10 -4.83 10.43
C GLU A 71 3.10 -5.23 9.33
N TYR A 72 3.21 -4.64 8.13
CA TYR A 72 2.34 -4.99 7.00
C TYR A 72 2.91 -6.09 6.12
N ARG A 73 4.13 -6.58 6.38
CA ARG A 73 4.71 -7.68 5.61
C ARG A 73 3.85 -8.95 5.72
N PRO A 74 3.78 -9.76 4.65
CA PRO A 74 3.14 -11.08 4.73
C PRO A 74 3.84 -11.97 5.77
N PRO A 75 3.10 -12.76 6.56
CA PRO A 75 3.69 -13.74 7.47
C PRO A 75 4.67 -14.66 6.74
N GLY A 76 5.84 -14.91 7.33
CA GLY A 76 6.89 -15.76 6.73
C GLY A 76 7.83 -15.05 5.75
N THR A 77 7.65 -13.76 5.47
CA THR A 77 8.62 -12.94 4.72
C THR A 77 9.64 -12.22 5.61
N ALA A 78 9.66 -12.52 6.92
CA ALA A 78 10.73 -12.09 7.81
C ALA A 78 12.07 -12.54 7.23
N ARG A 79 12.90 -11.56 6.87
CA ARG A 79 14.20 -11.78 6.23
C ARG A 79 15.11 -12.55 7.19
N GLY A 80 15.16 -13.87 7.01
CA GLY A 80 16.21 -14.73 7.54
C GLY A 80 15.92 -15.40 8.87
N GLU A 81 15.22 -16.53 8.84
CA GLU A 81 15.66 -17.68 9.62
C GLU A 81 16.05 -18.78 8.63
N ARG A 82 17.21 -18.60 8.00
CA ARG A 82 17.93 -19.73 7.41
C ARG A 82 18.33 -20.61 8.57
N ARG A 83 17.56 -21.68 8.79
CA ARG A 83 18.06 -22.86 9.46
C ARG A 83 19.18 -23.43 8.58
N SER A 84 20.40 -23.02 8.84
CA SER A 84 21.58 -23.77 8.44
C SER A 84 21.71 -24.95 9.40
N SER A 85 20.93 -26.00 9.14
CA SER A 85 21.23 -27.35 9.60
C SER A 85 21.81 -28.09 8.41
N GLY A 86 23.09 -28.46 8.49
CA GLY A 86 23.85 -29.15 7.45
C GLY A 86 25.33 -28.89 7.61
#